data_AF-A0A7S3I3S1-F1
#
_entry.id   AF-A0A7S3I3S1-F1
#
_cell.length_a   1.000
_cell.length_b   1.000
_cell.length_c   1.000
_cell.angle_alpha   90.00
_cell.angle_beta   90.00
_cell.angle_gamma   90.00
#
_symmetry.space_group_name_H-M   'P 1'
#
loop_
_entity.id
_entity.type
_entity.pdbx_description
1 polymer ?
#
loop_
_entity_poly.entity_id
_entity_poly.type
_entity_poly.pdbx_seq_one_letter_code
_entity_poly.pdbx_strand_id
1 'polypeptide(L)'
;GYVQTPRGLRTLATVWAQNLDADIKRRMYKNWMTSKKKAFSKYAERFDDKSKRSVKRDLERIKKYAVVVRVLCATQIRKLKLRQHKAHVMEIQVNGGSIAQ
;
A
#
# COMPACT_ATOMS: atom_id res chain seq x y z
N GLY A 1 5.39 7.02 1.04
CA GLY A 1 6.33 8.13 0.85
C GLY A 1 7.45 8.04 1.88
N TYR A 2 8.65 8.45 1.49
CA TYR A 2 9.87 8.38 2.29
C TYR A 2 10.41 9.79 2.54
N VAL A 3 10.80 10.07 3.78
CA VAL A 3 11.43 11.33 4.18
C VAL A 3 12.92 11.12 4.42
N GLN A 4 13.75 12.09 4.05
CA GLN A 4 15.17 12.06 4.34
C GLN A 4 15.39 12.44 5.81
N THR A 5 16.20 11.65 6.50
CA THR A 5 16.69 11.93 7.85
C THR A 5 18.22 11.89 7.84
N PRO A 6 18.91 12.42 8.86
CA PRO A 6 20.38 12.31 8.94
C PRO A 6 20.89 10.86 8.91
N ARG A 7 20.03 9.88 9.22
CA ARG A 7 20.35 8.44 9.20
C ARG A 7 19.90 7.73 7.91
N GLY A 8 19.51 8.49 6.88
CA GLY A 8 18.99 7.96 5.62
C GLY A 8 17.47 8.08 5.48
N LEU A 9 16.90 7.34 4.51
CA LEU A 9 15.48 7.39 4.20
C LEU A 9 14.64 6.65 5.24
N ARG A 10 13.57 7.28 5.71
CA ARG A 10 12.58 6.68 6.63
C ARG A 10 11.19 6.69 6.02
N THR A 11 10.41 5.65 6.27
CA THR A 11 9.00 5.60 5.89
C THR A 11 8.20 6.69 6.62
N LEU A 12 7.56 7.58 5.86
CA LEU A 12 6.79 8.69 6.41
C LEU A 12 5.32 8.33 6.61
N ALA A 13 4.71 7.75 5.58
CA ALA A 13 3.33 7.28 5.53
C ALA A 13 3.15 6.32 4.35
N THR A 14 2.24 5.37 4.49
CA THR A 14 1.86 4.41 3.46
C THR A 14 0.35 4.49 3.24
N VAL A 15 -0.03 4.79 2.01
CA VAL A 15 -1.42 4.84 1.57
C VAL A 15 -1.70 3.61 0.71
N TRP A 16 -2.81 2.92 1.01
CA TRP A 16 -3.28 1.78 0.22
C TRP A 16 -4.49 2.18 -0.61
N ALA A 17 -4.76 1.45 -1.70
CA ALA A 17 -6.02 1.57 -2.42
C ALA A 17 -7.21 1.09 -1.55
N GLN A 18 -8.39 1.65 -1.79
CA GLN A 18 -9.63 1.25 -1.10
C GLN A 18 -9.95 -0.22 -1.32
N ASN A 19 -9.93 -0.64 -2.59
CA ASN A 19 -10.25 -1.99 -3.00
C ASN A 19 -8.96 -2.75 -3.31
N LEU A 20 -8.69 -3.79 -2.53
CA LEU A 20 -7.55 -4.68 -2.70
C LEU A 20 -8.01 -6.08 -3.08
N ASP A 21 -7.31 -6.66 -4.05
CA ASP A 21 -7.57 -8.01 -4.55
C ASP A 21 -7.29 -9.06 -3.45
N ALA A 22 -7.99 -10.19 -3.54
CA ALA A 22 -7.85 -11.29 -2.59
C ALA A 22 -6.43 -11.88 -2.59
N ASP A 23 -5.74 -11.86 -3.73
CA ASP A 23 -4.36 -12.37 -3.87
C ASP A 23 -3.35 -11.53 -3.08
N ILE A 24 -3.59 -10.21 -2.97
CA ILE A 24 -2.81 -9.30 -2.13
C ILE A 24 -3.17 -9.53 -0.65
N LYS A 25 -4.46 -9.64 -0.32
CA LYS A 25 -4.88 -9.94 1.05
C LYS A 25 -4.30 -11.28 1.53
N ARG A 26 -4.17 -12.28 0.64
CA ARG A 26 -3.53 -13.57 0.93
C ARG A 26 -2.07 -13.42 1.35
N ARG A 27 -1.33 -12.42 0.84
CA ARG A 27 0.04 -12.10 1.27
C ARG A 27 0.14 -11.78 2.76
N MET A 28 -0.89 -11.17 3.34
CA MET A 28 -0.94 -10.74 4.75
C MET A 28 -1.20 -11.88 5.74
N TYR A 29 -1.50 -13.09 5.25
CA TYR A 29 -1.74 -14.25 6.10
C TYR A 29 -0.74 -15.36 5.80
N LYS A 30 -0.22 -16.00 6.86
CA LYS A 30 0.51 -17.27 6.72
C LYS A 30 -0.46 -18.37 6.32
N ASN A 31 -1.58 -18.49 7.07
CA ASN A 31 -2.64 -19.48 6.84
C ASN A 31 -3.90 -18.77 6.34
N TRP A 32 -4.13 -18.77 5.02
CA TRP A 32 -5.26 -18.06 4.43
C TRP A 32 -6.60 -18.77 4.64
N MET A 33 -6.65 -20.08 4.44
CA MET A 33 -7.90 -20.85 4.43
C MET A 33 -8.63 -20.78 5.76
N THR A 34 -7.89 -20.93 6.87
CA THR A 34 -8.40 -20.90 8.24
C THR A 34 -8.61 -19.48 8.78
N SER A 35 -8.16 -18.45 8.07
CA SER A 35 -8.32 -17.06 8.52
C SER A 35 -9.72 -16.52 8.26
N LYS A 36 -10.11 -15.54 9.08
CA LYS A 36 -11.33 -14.71 8.89
C LYS A 36 -11.19 -13.68 7.76
N LYS A 37 -10.02 -13.57 7.11
CA LYS A 37 -9.76 -12.70 5.94
C LYS A 37 -10.11 -11.21 6.15
N LYS A 38 -9.93 -10.69 7.37
CA LYS A 38 -10.24 -9.29 7.75
C LYS A 38 -9.14 -8.26 7.41
N ALA A 39 -8.14 -8.61 6.60
CA ALA A 39 -7.09 -7.67 6.21
C ALA A 39 -7.71 -6.50 5.42
N PHE A 40 -7.36 -5.28 5.80
CA PHE A 40 -7.83 -4.02 5.21
C PHE A 40 -9.33 -3.72 5.32
N SER A 41 -10.14 -4.51 6.04
CA SER A 41 -11.58 -4.24 6.16
C SER A 41 -11.86 -2.86 6.79
N LYS A 42 -11.21 -2.56 7.91
CA LYS A 42 -11.30 -1.24 8.59
C LYS A 42 -10.55 -0.13 7.85
N TYR A 43 -9.64 -0.48 6.93
CA TYR A 43 -8.90 0.52 6.17
C TYR A 43 -9.77 1.07 5.02
N ALA A 44 -10.57 0.21 4.39
CA ALA A 44 -11.51 0.63 3.35
C ALA A 44 -12.51 1.68 3.85
N GLU A 45 -12.93 1.59 5.13
CA GLU A 45 -13.79 2.58 5.80
C GLU A 45 -13.16 3.98 5.91
N ARG A 46 -11.83 4.10 5.78
CA ARG A 46 -11.13 5.41 5.88
C ARG A 46 -11.27 6.28 4.64
N PHE A 47 -11.81 5.72 3.56
CA PHE A 47 -12.15 6.44 2.34
C PHE A 47 -13.50 7.15 2.41
N ASP A 48 -14.30 6.89 3.46
CA ASP A 48 -15.49 7.69 3.75
C ASP A 48 -15.09 9.08 4.27
N ASP A 49 -15.71 10.14 3.76
CA ASP A 49 -15.41 11.54 4.07
C ASP A 49 -15.64 11.88 5.56
N LYS A 50 -16.44 11.08 6.26
CA LYS A 50 -16.69 11.23 7.71
C LYS A 50 -15.54 10.69 8.58
N SER A 51 -14.52 10.07 7.99
CA SER A 51 -13.39 9.46 8.70
C SER A 51 -12.42 10.51 9.28
N LYS A 52 -12.24 10.49 10.61
CA LYS A 52 -11.18 11.27 11.31
C LYS A 52 -9.75 10.90 10.90
N ARG A 53 -9.56 9.77 10.21
CA ARG A 53 -8.26 9.25 9.72
C ARG A 53 -8.29 9.16 8.20
N SER A 54 -8.60 10.29 7.55
CA SER A 54 -8.79 10.33 6.11
C SER A 54 -7.51 9.99 5.36
N VAL A 55 -7.66 9.22 4.29
CA VAL A 55 -6.57 8.92 3.35
C VAL A 55 -6.02 10.21 2.72
N LYS A 56 -6.87 11.22 2.53
CA LYS A 56 -6.50 12.54 2.00
C LYS A 56 -5.43 13.23 2.86
N ARG A 57 -5.54 13.16 4.19
CA ARG A 57 -4.53 13.73 5.10
C ARG A 57 -3.17 13.05 4.94
N ASP A 58 -3.15 11.72 4.82
CA ASP A 58 -1.91 10.97 4.61
C ASP A 58 -1.29 11.28 3.24
N LEU A 59 -2.11 11.46 2.20
CA LEU A 59 -1.66 11.91 0.88
C LEU A 59 -1.05 13.32 0.93
N GLU A 60 -1.70 14.28 1.58
CA GLU A 60 -1.17 15.65 1.76
C GLU A 60 0.15 15.65 2.53
N ARG A 61 0.28 14.81 3.56
CA ARG A 61 1.52 14.63 4.31
C ARG A 61 2.64 14.05 3.43
N ILE A 62 2.33 13.11 2.54
CA ILE A 62 3.30 12.58 1.58
C ILE A 62 3.73 13.68 0.61
N LYS A 63 2.78 14.42 0.02
CA LYS A 63 3.07 15.51 -0.91
C LYS A 63 3.96 16.59 -0.29
N LYS A 64 3.75 16.92 0.99
CA LYS A 64 4.48 17.99 1.68
C LYS A 64 5.89 17.61 2.16
N TYR A 65 6.07 16.38 2.67
CA TYR A 65 7.30 16.02 3.40
C TYR A 65 8.08 14.85 2.80
N ALA A 66 7.51 14.07 1.88
CA ALA A 66 8.27 13.00 1.25
C ALA A 66 9.29 13.58 0.27
N VAL A 67 10.47 12.98 0.23
CA VAL A 67 11.52 13.22 -0.77
C VAL A 67 11.47 12.15 -1.86
N VAL A 68 11.09 10.92 -1.51
CA VAL A 68 10.97 9.80 -2.45
C VAL A 68 9.58 9.18 -2.34
N VAL A 69 8.94 8.95 -3.49
CA VAL A 69 7.66 8.24 -3.58
C VAL A 69 7.90 6.87 -4.22
N ARG A 70 7.39 5.83 -3.55
CA ARG A 70 7.36 4.47 -4.06
C ARG A 70 5.92 3.99 -4.10
N VAL A 71 5.56 3.37 -5.21
CA VAL A 71 4.24 2.76 -5.42
C VAL A 71 4.31 1.30 -5.03
N LEU A 72 3.32 0.83 -4.27
CA LEU A 72 3.14 -0.59 -3.97
C LEU A 72 2.50 -1.28 -5.15
N CYS A 73 3.24 -2.16 -5.81
CA CYS A 73 2.77 -2.95 -6.94
C CYS A 73 2.67 -4.43 -6.54
N ALA A 74 1.71 -5.13 -7.15
CA ALA A 74 1.52 -6.56 -6.94
C ALA A 74 1.40 -7.33 -8.25
N THR A 75 2.04 -8.49 -8.32
CA THR A 75 1.96 -9.41 -9.47
C THR A 75 0.66 -10.21 -9.45
N GLN A 76 0.08 -10.47 -10.63
CA GLN A 76 -1.13 -11.31 -10.77
C GLN A 76 -0.77 -12.78 -11.02
N ILE A 77 -0.27 -13.47 -10.00
CA ILE A 77 0.25 -14.85 -10.14
C ILE A 77 -0.84 -15.84 -10.57
N ARG A 78 -2.11 -15.60 -10.22
CA ARG A 78 -3.23 -16.46 -10.67
C ARG A 78 -3.35 -16.60 -12.19
N LYS A 79 -2.84 -15.62 -12.94
CA LYS A 79 -2.84 -15.67 -14.42
C LYS A 79 -1.79 -16.63 -14.96
N LEU A 80 -0.81 -16.99 -14.12
CA LEU A 80 0.18 -18.02 -14.41
C LEU A 80 -0.38 -19.35 -13.89
N LYS A 81 -0.12 -20.45 -14.61
CA LYS A 81 -0.54 -21.80 -14.22
C LYS A 81 0.36 -22.39 -13.12
N LEU A 82 0.59 -21.64 -12.05
CA LEU A 82 1.42 -22.01 -10.91
C LEU A 82 0.56 -22.43 -9.71
N ARG A 83 1.12 -23.27 -8.82
CA ARG A 83 0.46 -23.65 -7.56
C ARG A 83 0.34 -22.50 -6.55
N GLN A 84 1.12 -21.44 -6.73
CA GLN A 84 1.13 -20.30 -5.82
C GLN A 84 -0.04 -19.34 -6.10
N HIS A 85 -0.84 -19.06 -5.07
CA HIS A 85 -1.93 -18.06 -5.16
C HIS A 85 -1.58 -16.73 -4.45
N LYS A 86 -0.47 -16.68 -3.72
CA LYS A 86 -0.06 -15.50 -2.94
C LYS A 86 0.68 -14.52 -3.84
N ALA A 87 0.13 -13.33 -4.06
CA ALA A 87 0.77 -12.30 -4.88
C ALA A 87 2.16 -11.89 -4.33
N HIS A 88 3.09 -11.59 -5.24
CA HIS A 88 4.33 -10.90 -4.89
C HIS A 88 4.07 -9.40 -4.87
N VAL A 89 4.42 -8.76 -3.76
CA VAL A 89 4.23 -7.32 -3.54
C VAL A 89 5.61 -6.70 -3.42
N MET A 90 5.83 -5.60 -4.12
CA MET A 90 7.08 -4.86 -4.15
C MET A 90 6.82 -3.37 -4.23
N GLU A 91 7.79 -2.60 -3.76
CA GLU A 91 7.80 -1.15 -3.91
C GLU A 91 8.63 -0.76 -5.12
N ILE A 92 8.02 -0.03 -6.04
CA ILE A 92 8.69 0.52 -7.22
C ILE A 92 8.81 2.03 -7.04
N GLN A 93 10.03 2.55 -7.14
CA GLN A 93 10.27 3.98 -7.06
C GLN A 93 9.76 4.67 -8.32
N VAL A 94 8.98 5.75 -8.15
CA VAL A 94 8.59 6.61 -9.26
C VAL A 94 9.69 7.64 -9.44
N ASN A 95 10.34 7.60 -10.60
CA ASN A 95 11.39 8.52 -10.98
C ASN A 95 10.84 9.52 -12.01
N GLY A 96 11.20 10.79 -11.87
CA GLY A 96 10.73 11.88 -12.73
C GLY A 96 9.49 12.60 -12.21
N GLY A 97 9.33 13.86 -12.62
CA GLY A 97 8.25 14.75 -12.18
C GLY A 97 8.48 15.39 -10.81
N SER A 98 7.49 16.17 -10.36
CA SER A 98 7.45 16.73 -9.00
C SER A 98 6.68 15.82 -8.05
N ILE A 99 7.00 15.84 -6.76
CA ILE A 99 6.39 14.97 -5.74
C ILE A 99 4.89 15.25 -5.54
N ALA A 100 4.46 16.48 -5.81
CA ALA A 100 3.11 16.95 -5.55
C ALA A 100 2.13 16.73 -6.70
N GLN A 101 2.63 16.40 -7.90
CA GLN A 101 1.83 16.20 -9.12
C GLN A 101 0.89 14.99 -8.97
#